data_AF-A0A1B6K7S5-F1
#
_entry.id   AF-A0A1B6K7S5-F1
#
_cell.length_a   1.000
_cell.length_b   1.000
_cell.length_c   1.000
_cell.angle_alpha   90.00
_cell.angle_beta   90.00
_cell.angle_gamma   90.00
#
_symmetry.space_group_name_H-M   'P 1'
#
loop_
_entity.id
_entity.type
_entity.pdbx_description
1 polymer ?
#
loop_
_entity_poly.entity_id
_entity_poly.type
_entity_poly.pdbx_seq_one_letter_code
_entity_poly.pdbx_strand_id
1 'polypeptide(L)'
;VPKVLQESAATAWVDGNNALGPVVGNFCMDVAVKKAKDSGVGWVVAKGTNHYGIAGWYAMHALKHNMLGMSFTNTSPLLSPTRSKKAALGTNPISLAAPAKDGDSFVLDMATSAVALGKIEVQRRKKESIPVGWAQGPDGRSTTDADLAFKTSALMPLGGEERTSGYKGYGLALLVETFCGILAGSDFGPNIRRWMEATKPANLGQCFVAINPA
;
A
#
# COMPACT_ATOMS: atom_id res chain seq x y z
N VAL A 1 -16.40 8.85 -11.99
CA VAL A 1 -16.90 8.49 -10.64
C VAL A 1 -16.71 6.99 -10.46
N PRO A 2 -16.25 6.49 -9.30
CA PRO A 2 -16.07 5.06 -9.07
C PRO A 2 -17.38 4.29 -9.27
N LYS A 3 -17.31 3.05 -9.76
CA LYS A 3 -18.48 2.21 -10.07
C LYS A 3 -18.26 0.77 -9.61
N VAL A 4 -19.25 0.19 -8.94
CA VAL A 4 -19.28 -1.25 -8.66
C VAL A 4 -19.46 -2.02 -9.97
N LEU A 5 -18.52 -2.91 -10.27
CA LEU A 5 -18.57 -3.82 -11.41
C LEU A 5 -19.33 -5.09 -11.07
N GLN A 6 -19.08 -5.64 -9.88
CA GLN A 6 -19.72 -6.85 -9.37
C GLN A 6 -19.72 -6.82 -7.84
N GLU A 7 -20.75 -7.38 -7.22
CA GLU A 7 -20.83 -7.50 -5.78
C GLU A 7 -21.57 -8.76 -5.33
N SER A 8 -21.27 -9.19 -4.10
CA SER A 8 -22.01 -10.20 -3.34
C SER A 8 -22.39 -9.62 -1.98
N ALA A 9 -22.93 -10.43 -1.06
CA ALA A 9 -23.25 -9.98 0.29
C ALA A 9 -22.04 -9.32 1.00
N ALA A 10 -20.88 -9.98 0.94
CA ALA A 10 -19.69 -9.58 1.69
C ALA A 10 -18.58 -8.95 0.81
N THR A 11 -18.67 -9.02 -0.51
CA THR A 11 -17.59 -8.56 -1.40
C THR A 11 -18.04 -7.57 -2.47
N ALA A 12 -17.13 -6.72 -2.94
CA ALA A 12 -17.35 -5.88 -4.13
C ALA A 12 -16.07 -5.70 -4.95
N TRP A 13 -16.24 -5.63 -6.26
CA TRP A 13 -15.20 -5.24 -7.22
C TRP A 13 -15.57 -3.91 -7.86
N VAL A 14 -14.66 -2.94 -7.81
CA VAL A 14 -14.90 -1.55 -8.21
C VAL A 14 -13.96 -1.12 -9.34
N ASP A 15 -14.50 -0.39 -10.31
CA ASP A 15 -13.71 0.40 -11.25
C ASP A 15 -13.58 1.84 -10.73
N GLY A 16 -12.34 2.26 -10.46
CA GLY A 16 -12.01 3.62 -10.05
C GLY A 16 -12.11 4.64 -11.18
N ASN A 17 -12.25 4.21 -12.44
CA ASN A 17 -12.31 5.06 -13.63
C ASN A 17 -11.15 6.07 -13.72
N ASN A 18 -9.96 5.63 -13.29
CA ASN A 18 -8.73 6.42 -13.17
C ASN A 18 -8.92 7.73 -12.36
N ALA A 19 -9.86 7.75 -11.42
CA ALA A 19 -10.08 8.89 -10.54
C ALA A 19 -8.96 9.01 -9.50
N LEU A 20 -8.97 10.13 -8.77
CA LEU A 20 -8.04 10.37 -7.67
C LEU A 20 -8.20 9.29 -6.60
N GLY A 21 -7.08 8.81 -6.06
CA GLY A 21 -7.07 7.75 -5.06
C GLY A 21 -7.99 8.01 -3.86
N PRO A 22 -8.05 9.24 -3.30
CA PRO A 22 -8.97 9.52 -2.21
C PRO A 22 -10.45 9.45 -2.57
N VAL A 23 -10.82 9.74 -3.80
CA VAL A 23 -12.21 9.61 -4.25
C VAL A 23 -12.60 8.13 -4.32
N VAL A 24 -11.73 7.29 -4.91
CA VAL A 24 -11.96 5.84 -5.00
C VAL A 24 -11.94 5.20 -3.61
N GLY A 25 -10.98 5.57 -2.76
CA GLY A 25 -10.79 4.94 -1.46
C GLY A 25 -11.91 5.23 -0.46
N ASN A 26 -12.41 6.47 -0.39
CA ASN A 26 -13.56 6.77 0.47
C ASN A 26 -14.81 6.01 -0.01
N PHE A 27 -15.07 6.02 -1.33
CA PHE A 27 -16.18 5.25 -1.91
C PHE A 27 -16.10 3.75 -1.57
N CYS A 28 -14.93 3.14 -1.72
CA CYS A 28 -14.77 1.71 -1.48
C CYS A 28 -14.88 1.35 0.00
N MET A 29 -14.37 2.19 0.91
CA MET A 29 -14.52 1.95 2.34
C MET A 29 -15.97 2.12 2.80
N ASP A 30 -16.71 3.10 2.26
CA ASP A 30 -18.15 3.25 2.52
C ASP A 30 -18.92 1.99 2.10
N VAL A 31 -18.58 1.41 0.93
CA VAL A 31 -19.15 0.13 0.47
C VAL A 31 -18.78 -1.02 1.40
N ALA A 32 -17.52 -1.10 1.85
CA ALA A 32 -17.07 -2.14 2.77
C ALA A 32 -17.83 -2.07 4.11
N VAL A 33 -17.95 -0.88 4.70
CA VAL A 33 -18.72 -0.64 5.93
C VAL A 33 -20.18 -1.04 5.74
N LYS A 34 -20.82 -0.64 4.63
CA LYS A 34 -22.21 -1.01 4.35
C LYS A 34 -22.40 -2.52 4.34
N LYS A 35 -21.52 -3.25 3.65
CA LYS A 35 -21.57 -4.72 3.58
C LYS A 35 -21.30 -5.39 4.93
N ALA A 36 -20.37 -4.85 5.71
CA ALA A 36 -20.04 -5.37 7.04
C ALA A 36 -21.21 -5.26 8.02
N LYS A 37 -22.06 -4.23 7.91
CA LYS A 37 -23.28 -4.11 8.72
C LYS A 37 -24.24 -5.28 8.53
N ASP A 38 -24.40 -5.73 7.29
CA ASP A 38 -25.40 -6.74 6.92
C ASP A 38 -24.85 -8.18 6.99
N SER A 39 -23.55 -8.36 6.73
CA SER A 39 -22.93 -9.69 6.55
C SER A 39 -21.75 -9.99 7.47
N GLY A 40 -21.45 -9.11 8.42
CA GLY A 40 -20.32 -9.24 9.35
C GLY A 40 -18.98 -8.80 8.77
N VAL A 41 -18.78 -8.89 7.45
CA VAL A 41 -17.55 -8.45 6.78
C VAL A 41 -17.84 -7.81 5.42
N GLY A 42 -17.12 -6.74 5.10
CA GLY A 42 -17.10 -6.15 3.77
C GLY A 42 -15.68 -6.16 3.22
N TRP A 43 -15.47 -6.80 2.08
CA TRP A 43 -14.17 -6.87 1.38
C TRP A 43 -14.29 -6.27 -0.01
N VAL A 44 -13.68 -5.11 -0.23
CA VAL A 44 -13.80 -4.34 -1.47
C VAL A 44 -12.43 -4.18 -2.11
N VAL A 45 -12.34 -4.51 -3.40
CA VAL A 45 -11.14 -4.26 -4.21
C VAL A 45 -11.45 -3.34 -5.38
N ALA A 46 -10.52 -2.47 -5.73
CA ALA A 46 -10.68 -1.50 -6.80
C ALA A 46 -9.48 -1.50 -7.74
N LYS A 47 -9.74 -1.47 -9.06
CA LYS A 47 -8.74 -1.20 -10.10
C LYS A 47 -8.91 0.20 -10.67
N GLY A 48 -7.99 0.62 -11.54
CA GLY A 48 -8.11 1.90 -12.22
C GLY A 48 -8.08 3.05 -11.22
N THR A 49 -7.21 2.99 -10.21
CA THR A 49 -7.06 4.05 -9.21
C THR A 49 -5.69 4.74 -9.32
N ASN A 50 -5.50 5.76 -8.48
CA ASN A 50 -4.27 6.54 -8.34
C ASN A 50 -3.79 6.55 -6.89
N HIS A 51 -2.69 7.26 -6.64
CA HIS A 51 -2.15 7.46 -5.30
C HIS A 51 -3.22 8.00 -4.35
N TYR A 52 -3.37 7.37 -3.17
CA TYR A 52 -4.43 7.69 -2.21
C TYR A 52 -3.95 8.40 -0.94
N GLY A 53 -2.67 8.77 -0.86
CA GLY A 53 -2.13 9.37 0.36
C GLY A 53 -1.93 8.34 1.46
N ILE A 54 -2.49 8.62 2.63
CA ILE A 54 -2.29 7.84 3.85
C ILE A 54 -3.28 6.67 3.94
N ALA A 55 -2.79 5.44 4.08
CA ALA A 55 -3.64 4.24 4.14
C ALA A 55 -4.53 4.24 5.39
N GLY A 56 -4.01 4.76 6.50
CA GLY A 56 -4.72 4.89 7.78
C GLY A 56 -6.00 5.71 7.70
N TRP A 57 -6.09 6.69 6.79
CA TRP A 57 -7.31 7.48 6.62
C TRP A 57 -8.54 6.60 6.36
N TYR A 58 -8.38 5.60 5.48
CA TYR A 58 -9.48 4.73 5.09
C TYR A 58 -9.75 3.69 6.17
N ALA A 59 -8.71 3.09 6.76
CA ALA A 59 -8.89 2.14 7.85
C ALA A 59 -9.63 2.78 9.04
N MET A 60 -9.25 4.00 9.43
CA MET A 60 -9.90 4.74 10.53
C MET A 60 -11.36 5.13 10.22
N HIS A 61 -11.78 5.14 8.96
CA HIS A 61 -13.18 5.40 8.63
C HIS A 61 -14.12 4.39 9.29
N ALA A 62 -13.73 3.11 9.36
CA ALA A 62 -14.52 2.04 9.98
C ALA A 62 -14.76 2.27 11.49
N LEU A 63 -13.86 2.99 12.18
CA LEU A 63 -13.99 3.31 13.61
C LEU A 63 -15.27 4.11 13.91
N LYS A 64 -15.71 4.96 12.97
CA LYS A 64 -16.97 5.73 13.09
C LYS A 64 -18.21 4.84 13.19
N HIS A 65 -18.07 3.57 12.85
CA HIS A 65 -19.12 2.56 12.89
C HIS A 65 -18.84 1.47 13.93
N ASN A 66 -17.87 1.67 14.82
CA ASN A 66 -17.40 0.69 15.79
C ASN A 66 -16.96 -0.64 15.14
N MET A 67 -16.33 -0.54 13.97
CA MET A 67 -15.84 -1.67 13.18
C MET A 67 -14.32 -1.65 13.05
N LEU A 68 -13.71 -2.81 12.89
CA LEU A 68 -12.32 -2.92 12.46
C LEU A 68 -12.23 -2.56 10.98
N GLY A 69 -11.29 -1.71 10.60
CA GLY A 69 -11.01 -1.32 9.22
C GLY A 69 -9.61 -1.72 8.77
N MET A 70 -9.46 -2.10 7.51
CA MET A 70 -8.15 -2.31 6.89
C MET A 70 -8.07 -1.60 5.53
N SER A 71 -6.87 -1.18 5.14
CA SER A 71 -6.61 -0.56 3.85
C SER A 71 -5.25 -0.96 3.29
N PHE A 72 -5.22 -1.20 1.98
CA PHE A 72 -4.05 -1.61 1.22
C PHE A 72 -4.02 -0.93 -0.15
N THR A 73 -2.83 -0.71 -0.71
CA THR A 73 -2.65 -0.33 -2.11
C THR A 73 -1.31 -0.82 -2.63
N ASN A 74 -1.22 -1.20 -3.90
CA ASN A 74 0.08 -1.33 -4.54
C ASN A 74 0.54 0.02 -5.10
N THR A 75 1.85 0.19 -5.29
CA THR A 75 2.41 1.46 -5.80
C THR A 75 3.40 1.22 -6.94
N SER A 76 3.89 2.29 -7.55
CA SER A 76 5.01 2.22 -8.50
C SER A 76 6.20 1.41 -7.94
N PRO A 77 6.93 0.67 -8.80
CA PRO A 77 7.99 -0.22 -8.37
C PRO A 77 9.16 0.57 -7.78
N LEU A 78 9.38 0.39 -6.47
CA LEU A 78 10.39 1.06 -5.66
C LEU A 78 11.08 0.11 -4.68
N LEU A 79 10.47 -1.04 -4.37
CA LEU A 79 10.99 -2.06 -3.47
C LEU A 79 11.65 -3.18 -4.27
N SER A 80 12.87 -3.55 -3.87
CA SER A 80 13.60 -4.69 -4.42
C SER A 80 13.22 -5.97 -3.66
N PRO A 81 12.68 -7.01 -4.33
CA PRO A 81 12.48 -8.31 -3.72
C PRO A 81 13.75 -8.84 -3.07
N THR A 82 13.62 -9.67 -2.03
CA THR A 82 14.79 -10.29 -1.39
C THR A 82 15.59 -11.08 -2.43
N ARG A 83 16.93 -10.88 -2.44
CA ARG A 83 17.89 -11.40 -3.44
C ARG A 83 17.76 -10.80 -4.87
N SER A 84 16.95 -9.76 -5.07
CA SER A 84 16.90 -9.01 -6.34
C SER A 84 17.87 -7.84 -6.34
N LYS A 85 18.39 -7.48 -7.53
CA LYS A 85 19.10 -6.21 -7.77
C LYS A 85 18.19 -5.10 -8.30
N LYS A 86 16.96 -5.45 -8.69
CA LYS A 86 16.00 -4.54 -9.34
C LYS A 86 14.76 -4.37 -8.48
N ALA A 87 14.26 -3.13 -8.40
CA ALA A 87 12.95 -2.83 -7.87
C ALA A 87 11.87 -3.47 -8.75
N ALA A 88 10.87 -4.08 -8.11
CA ALA A 88 9.78 -4.75 -8.80
C ALA A 88 8.43 -4.57 -8.10
N LEU A 89 8.40 -4.29 -6.80
CA LEU A 89 7.17 -4.08 -6.03
C LEU A 89 7.09 -2.63 -5.55
N GLY A 90 5.90 -2.18 -5.19
CA GLY A 90 5.75 -0.90 -4.54
C GLY A 90 6.16 -0.89 -3.07
N THR A 91 6.03 0.28 -2.44
CA THR A 91 6.11 0.40 -0.97
C THR A 91 4.92 -0.26 -0.26
N ASN A 92 3.85 -0.54 -1.02
CA ASN A 92 2.75 -1.46 -0.72
C ASN A 92 2.30 -1.42 0.75
N PRO A 93 1.68 -0.30 1.20
CA PRO A 93 1.33 -0.13 2.60
C PRO A 93 0.21 -1.07 3.07
N ILE A 94 0.25 -1.35 4.37
CA ILE A 94 -0.76 -2.09 5.12
C ILE A 94 -1.22 -1.17 6.25
N SER A 95 -2.53 -0.97 6.36
CA SER A 95 -3.13 -0.29 7.50
C SER A 95 -4.27 -1.10 8.11
N LEU A 96 -4.37 -1.04 9.43
CA LEU A 96 -5.44 -1.60 10.23
C LEU A 96 -5.82 -0.60 11.32
N ALA A 97 -7.11 -0.40 11.53
CA ALA A 97 -7.65 0.36 12.63
C ALA A 97 -8.70 -0.47 13.37
N ALA A 98 -8.66 -0.50 14.70
CA ALA A 98 -9.62 -1.23 15.52
C ALA A 98 -10.10 -0.36 16.70
N PRO A 99 -11.41 -0.37 17.00
CA PRO A 99 -11.94 0.36 18.15
C PRO A 99 -11.46 -0.27 19.46
N ALA A 100 -11.25 0.55 20.48
CA ALA A 100 -10.96 0.14 21.84
C ALA A 100 -11.97 0.78 22.82
N LYS A 101 -11.77 0.56 24.12
CA LYS A 101 -12.66 1.12 25.16
C LYS A 101 -12.46 2.63 25.29
N ASP A 102 -13.47 3.29 25.85
CA ASP A 102 -13.42 4.69 26.28
C ASP A 102 -13.02 5.69 25.18
N GLY A 103 -13.36 5.37 23.93
CA GLY A 103 -13.07 6.20 22.76
C GLY A 103 -11.65 6.08 22.22
N ASP A 104 -10.83 5.16 22.76
CA ASP A 104 -9.49 4.86 22.24
C ASP A 104 -9.56 3.96 20.98
N SER A 105 -8.46 3.89 20.23
CA SER A 105 -8.34 3.03 19.06
C SER A 105 -6.90 2.61 18.78
N PHE A 106 -6.72 1.39 18.30
CA PHE A 106 -5.44 0.95 17.73
C PHE A 106 -5.39 1.32 16.25
N VAL A 107 -4.32 1.98 15.81
CA VAL A 107 -4.10 2.30 14.38
C VAL A 107 -2.67 1.94 13.98
N LEU A 108 -2.55 0.99 13.07
CA LEU A 108 -1.33 0.68 12.33
C LEU A 108 -1.41 1.30 10.93
N ASP A 109 -0.39 2.05 10.53
CA ASP A 109 -0.22 2.53 9.16
C ASP A 109 1.28 2.45 8.79
N MET A 110 1.64 1.49 7.94
CA MET A 110 3.03 1.20 7.61
C MET A 110 3.21 0.80 6.15
N ALA A 111 4.33 1.24 5.56
CA ALA A 111 4.84 0.65 4.33
C ALA A 111 5.41 -0.75 4.60
N THR A 112 5.47 -1.59 3.57
CA THR A 112 6.17 -2.89 3.62
C THR A 112 7.63 -2.78 3.21
N SER A 113 8.08 -1.60 2.79
CA SER A 113 9.51 -1.23 2.70
C SER A 113 10.07 -0.81 4.06
N ALA A 114 11.39 -0.95 4.24
CA ALA A 114 12.09 -0.50 5.45
C ALA A 114 11.92 1.00 5.70
N VAL A 115 11.73 1.78 4.64
CA VAL A 115 11.52 3.21 4.68
C VAL A 115 10.65 3.68 3.51
N ALA A 116 9.94 4.79 3.69
CA ALA A 116 9.30 5.51 2.58
C ALA A 116 10.34 6.29 1.76
N LEU A 117 10.17 6.36 0.44
CA LEU A 117 11.07 7.10 -0.47
C LEU A 117 11.24 8.57 -0.05
N GLY A 118 10.15 9.19 0.44
CA GLY A 118 10.19 10.58 0.92
C GLY A 118 11.18 10.82 2.06
N LYS A 119 11.44 9.84 2.93
CA LYS A 119 12.45 9.98 4.00
C LYS A 119 13.87 9.96 3.44
N ILE A 120 14.13 9.18 2.38
CA ILE A 120 15.42 9.23 1.65
C ILE A 120 15.57 10.61 1.00
N GLU A 121 14.52 11.14 0.39
CA GLU A 121 14.54 12.48 -0.20
C GLU A 121 14.87 13.57 0.83
N VAL A 122 14.34 13.46 2.05
CA VAL A 122 14.67 14.37 3.16
C VAL A 122 16.16 14.30 3.50
N GLN A 123 16.74 13.10 3.68
CA GLN A 123 18.18 12.95 3.97
C GLN A 123 19.04 13.48 2.82
N ARG A 124 18.63 13.24 1.57
CA ARG A 124 19.27 13.78 0.37
C ARG A 124 19.32 15.30 0.37
N ARG A 125 18.19 15.96 0.67
CA ARG A 125 18.10 17.43 0.76
C ARG A 125 18.98 17.99 1.88
N LYS A 126 19.11 17.26 2.98
CA LYS A 126 20.03 17.60 4.09
C LYS A 126 21.50 17.28 3.81
N LYS A 127 21.79 16.53 2.73
CA LYS A 127 23.12 15.98 2.43
C LYS A 127 23.65 15.09 3.57
N GLU A 128 22.74 14.35 4.19
CA GLU A 128 23.04 13.40 5.25
C GLU A 128 22.97 11.96 4.73
N SER A 129 23.69 11.04 5.38
CA SER A 129 23.58 9.61 5.09
C SER A 129 22.21 9.04 5.49
N ILE A 130 21.87 7.89 4.92
CA ILE A 130 20.75 7.06 5.34
C ILE A 130 21.25 5.86 6.16
N PRO A 131 20.43 5.33 7.10
CA PRO A 131 20.74 4.08 7.78
C PRO A 131 20.95 2.90 6.82
N VAL A 132 21.83 1.97 7.22
CA VAL A 132 21.97 0.66 6.56
C VAL A 132 20.61 -0.07 6.58
N GLY A 133 20.28 -0.75 5.49
CA GLY A 133 19.02 -1.50 5.37
C GLY A 133 17.84 -0.69 4.85
N TRP A 134 18.00 0.60 4.52
CA TRP A 134 16.94 1.40 3.88
C TRP A 134 16.86 1.16 2.36
N ALA A 135 18.00 1.07 1.69
CA ALA A 135 18.08 0.96 0.24
C ALA A 135 19.35 0.23 -0.21
N GLN A 136 19.35 -0.20 -1.46
CA GLN A 136 20.48 -0.83 -2.12
C GLN A 136 20.97 -0.05 -3.36
N GLY A 137 22.27 -0.20 -3.63
CA GLY A 137 22.91 0.27 -4.84
C GLY A 137 22.58 -0.60 -6.07
N PRO A 138 23.12 -0.24 -7.26
CA PRO A 138 22.89 -0.96 -8.50
C PRO A 138 23.49 -2.38 -8.53
N ASP A 139 24.44 -2.67 -7.64
CA ASP A 139 25.05 -3.98 -7.45
C ASP A 139 24.20 -4.92 -6.57
N GLY A 140 23.14 -4.40 -5.95
CA GLY A 140 22.28 -5.10 -5.00
C GLY A 140 22.78 -5.10 -3.56
N ARG A 141 23.83 -4.33 -3.23
CA ARG A 141 24.35 -4.20 -1.86
C ARG A 141 23.72 -3.00 -1.15
N SER A 142 23.57 -3.08 0.18
CA SER A 142 23.08 -1.95 0.97
C SER A 142 23.93 -0.69 0.74
N THR A 143 23.28 0.46 0.69
CA THR A 143 23.95 1.77 0.60
C THR A 143 23.51 2.68 1.75
N THR A 144 24.40 3.56 2.19
CA THR A 144 24.12 4.66 3.12
C THR A 144 24.15 6.03 2.43
N ASP A 145 24.43 6.06 1.12
CA ASP A 145 24.42 7.26 0.29
C ASP A 145 22.97 7.57 -0.15
N ALA A 146 22.45 8.70 0.31
CA ALA A 146 21.08 9.14 0.03
C ALA A 146 20.85 9.50 -1.45
N ASP A 147 21.84 10.07 -2.14
CA ASP A 147 21.76 10.40 -3.56
C ASP A 147 21.73 9.12 -4.41
N LEU A 148 22.61 8.17 -4.11
CA LEU A 148 22.63 6.87 -4.78
C LEU A 148 21.32 6.12 -4.54
N ALA A 149 20.84 6.07 -3.30
CA ALA A 149 19.59 5.41 -2.94
C ALA A 149 18.37 6.00 -3.64
N PHE A 150 18.29 7.34 -3.72
CA PHE A 150 17.21 8.01 -4.44
C PHE A 150 17.26 7.71 -5.93
N LYS A 151 18.45 7.75 -6.54
CA LYS A 151 18.65 7.49 -7.97
C LYS A 151 18.32 6.05 -8.36
N THR A 152 18.70 5.07 -7.54
CA THR A 152 18.37 3.66 -7.83
C THR A 152 16.91 3.35 -7.57
N SER A 153 16.27 4.08 -6.64
CA SER A 153 14.89 3.82 -6.22
C SER A 153 14.68 2.33 -5.89
N ALA A 154 15.67 1.74 -5.23
CA ALA A 154 15.72 0.34 -4.84
C ALA A 154 15.69 0.23 -3.31
N LEU A 155 14.52 0.45 -2.74
CA LEU A 155 14.25 0.30 -1.31
C LEU A 155 14.36 -1.16 -0.92
N MET A 156 14.87 -1.40 0.30
CA MET A 156 14.81 -2.73 0.88
C MET A 156 13.44 -2.98 1.51
N PRO A 157 13.00 -4.25 1.59
CA PRO A 157 11.79 -4.59 2.33
C PRO A 157 11.95 -4.33 3.83
N LEU A 158 10.85 -4.26 4.57
CA LEU A 158 10.87 -4.26 6.03
C LEU A 158 11.65 -5.47 6.55
N GLY A 159 12.63 -5.22 7.41
CA GLY A 159 13.63 -6.21 7.82
C GLY A 159 14.92 -6.17 7.00
N GLY A 160 15.05 -5.28 6.01
CA GLY A 160 16.32 -5.02 5.31
C GLY A 160 16.82 -6.21 4.48
N GLU A 161 18.05 -6.64 4.77
CA GLU A 161 18.69 -7.79 4.13
C GLU A 161 18.09 -9.13 4.61
N GLU A 162 18.44 -10.23 3.93
CA GLU A 162 17.96 -11.56 4.30
C GLU A 162 18.36 -11.94 5.74
N ARG A 163 19.60 -11.64 6.15
CA ARG A 163 20.10 -11.88 7.52
C ARG A 163 19.34 -11.13 8.60
N THR A 164 18.67 -10.04 8.25
CA THR A 164 17.83 -9.23 9.16
C THR A 164 16.34 -9.48 8.95
N SER A 165 15.99 -10.58 8.28
CA SER A 165 14.61 -11.02 8.00
C SER A 165 13.83 -10.18 6.98
N GLY A 166 14.51 -9.51 6.03
CA GLY A 166 13.86 -8.74 4.96
C GLY A 166 12.87 -9.53 4.10
N TYR A 167 13.02 -10.86 4.02
CA TYR A 167 12.07 -11.72 3.33
C TYR A 167 10.65 -11.66 3.91
N LYS A 168 10.49 -11.28 5.19
CA LYS A 168 9.17 -11.06 5.81
C LYS A 168 8.48 -9.82 5.25
N GLY A 169 9.19 -8.68 5.18
CA GLY A 169 8.68 -7.46 4.56
C GLY A 169 8.37 -7.65 3.08
N TYR A 170 9.21 -8.43 2.37
CA TYR A 170 8.95 -8.81 0.99
C TYR A 170 7.66 -9.64 0.86
N GLY A 171 7.44 -10.62 1.73
CA GLY A 171 6.20 -11.39 1.77
C GLY A 171 4.96 -10.52 2.01
N LEU A 172 5.05 -9.55 2.92
CA LEU A 172 3.98 -8.58 3.15
C LEU A 172 3.71 -7.71 1.90
N ALA A 173 4.76 -7.27 1.21
CA ALA A 173 4.61 -6.49 -0.02
C ALA A 173 3.89 -7.30 -1.12
N LEU A 174 4.19 -8.60 -1.25
CA LEU A 174 3.51 -9.50 -2.19
C LEU A 174 2.05 -9.79 -1.83
N LEU A 175 1.74 -9.87 -0.53
CA LEU A 175 0.36 -10.00 -0.06
C LEU A 175 -0.48 -8.80 -0.54
N VAL A 176 0.03 -7.59 -0.37
CA VAL A 176 -0.62 -6.37 -0.87
C VAL A 176 -0.72 -6.38 -2.39
N GLU A 177 0.34 -6.78 -3.10
CA GLU A 177 0.33 -6.88 -4.57
C GLU A 177 -0.73 -7.87 -5.08
N THR A 178 -0.96 -8.94 -4.33
CA THR A 178 -1.96 -9.96 -4.68
C THR A 178 -3.38 -9.42 -4.52
N PHE A 179 -3.68 -8.70 -3.44
CA PHE A 179 -5.01 -8.11 -3.25
C PHE A 179 -5.28 -6.91 -4.16
N CYS A 180 -4.30 -6.02 -4.28
CA CYS A 180 -4.47 -4.76 -4.98
C CYS A 180 -4.23 -4.92 -6.48
N GLY A 181 -3.14 -5.55 -6.87
CA GLY A 181 -2.81 -5.78 -8.27
C GLY A 181 -3.63 -6.88 -8.91
N ILE A 182 -3.40 -8.11 -8.45
CA ILE A 182 -3.90 -9.33 -9.12
C ILE A 182 -5.41 -9.48 -8.92
N LEU A 183 -5.89 -9.48 -7.67
CA LEU A 183 -7.30 -9.70 -7.35
C LEU A 183 -8.19 -8.55 -7.85
N ALA A 184 -7.74 -7.29 -7.74
CA ALA A 184 -8.51 -6.18 -8.28
C ALA A 184 -8.46 -6.09 -9.82
N GLY A 185 -7.53 -6.77 -10.48
CA GLY A 185 -7.34 -6.67 -11.93
C GLY A 185 -6.76 -5.31 -12.36
N SER A 186 -5.83 -4.77 -11.57
CA SER A 186 -5.07 -3.55 -11.90
C SER A 186 -3.67 -3.91 -12.42
N ASP A 187 -2.85 -2.90 -12.74
CA ASP A 187 -1.44 -3.14 -13.02
C ASP A 187 -0.74 -3.58 -11.73
N PHE A 188 0.28 -4.42 -11.87
CA PHE A 188 1.05 -4.96 -10.75
C PHE A 188 2.55 -5.07 -11.06
N GLY A 189 3.34 -4.99 -10.00
CA GLY A 189 4.79 -5.13 -10.04
C GLY A 189 5.47 -4.19 -11.07
N PRO A 190 6.36 -4.71 -11.95
CA PRO A 190 7.10 -3.87 -12.91
C PRO A 190 6.24 -3.31 -14.05
N ASN A 191 4.98 -3.73 -14.18
CA ASN A 191 4.08 -3.25 -15.23
C ASN A 191 3.48 -1.87 -14.88
N ILE A 192 3.38 -1.57 -13.58
CA ILE A 192 2.94 -0.26 -13.09
C ILE A 192 3.89 0.82 -13.60
N ARG A 193 3.35 1.98 -13.99
CA ARG A 193 4.16 3.15 -14.36
C ARG A 193 5.15 3.53 -13.27
N ARG A 194 6.28 4.11 -13.67
CA ARG A 194 7.28 4.58 -12.69
C ARG A 194 6.75 5.78 -11.92
N TRP A 195 7.29 5.99 -10.72
CA TRP A 195 7.01 7.19 -9.93
C TRP A 195 7.39 8.43 -10.74
N MET A 196 6.56 9.48 -10.71
CA MET A 196 6.67 10.72 -11.52
C MET A 196 6.39 10.57 -13.03
N GLU A 197 6.17 9.36 -13.55
CA GLU A 197 5.76 9.17 -14.94
C GLU A 197 4.27 9.55 -15.12
N ALA A 198 3.98 10.46 -16.06
CA ALA A 198 2.62 10.95 -16.32
C ALA A 198 2.08 10.57 -17.72
N THR A 199 2.85 9.82 -18.51
CA THR A 199 2.55 9.48 -19.91
C THR A 199 1.54 8.34 -20.09
N LYS A 200 1.32 7.53 -19.04
CA LYS A 200 0.31 6.47 -19.02
C LYS A 200 -0.47 6.48 -17.70
N PRO A 201 -1.72 5.97 -17.66
CA PRO A 201 -2.49 5.84 -16.43
C PRO A 201 -1.70 5.10 -15.34
N ALA A 202 -1.95 5.42 -14.07
CA ALA A 202 -1.31 4.70 -12.97
C ALA A 202 -1.84 3.26 -12.87
N ASN A 203 -3.15 3.11 -13.09
CA ASN A 203 -3.89 1.87 -12.96
C ASN A 203 -3.49 1.07 -11.70
N LEU A 204 -3.39 1.79 -10.57
CA LEU A 204 -3.10 1.13 -9.30
C LEU A 204 -4.32 0.34 -8.84
N GLY A 205 -4.09 -0.49 -7.83
CA GLY A 205 -5.09 -1.25 -7.14
C GLY A 205 -5.20 -0.86 -5.68
N GLN A 206 -6.39 -1.00 -5.11
CA GLN A 206 -6.65 -0.76 -3.70
C GLN A 206 -7.54 -1.85 -3.12
N CYS A 207 -7.39 -2.13 -1.84
CA CYS A 207 -8.25 -3.04 -1.10
C CYS A 207 -8.67 -2.41 0.23
N PHE A 208 -9.94 -2.57 0.59
CA PHE A 208 -10.55 -2.03 1.80
C PHE A 208 -11.39 -3.11 2.46
N VAL A 209 -11.21 -3.26 3.77
CA VAL A 209 -11.94 -4.27 4.55
C VAL A 209 -12.59 -3.58 5.74
N ALA A 210 -13.83 -3.94 6.04
CA ALA A 210 -14.50 -3.61 7.29
C ALA A 210 -15.01 -4.90 7.94
N ILE A 211 -14.83 -5.05 9.25
CA ILE A 211 -15.31 -6.21 10.01
C ILE A 211 -16.17 -5.70 11.17
N ASN A 212 -17.41 -6.17 11.21
CA ASN A 212 -18.35 -5.91 12.28
C ASN A 212 -18.25 -7.04 13.33
N PRO A 213 -17.77 -6.75 14.55
CA PRO A 213 -17.66 -7.76 15.61
C PRO A 213 -18.99 -8.06 16.33
N ALA A 214 -20.05 -7.29 16.05
CA ALA A 214 -21.36 -7.38 16.70
C ALA A 214 -22.23 -8.52 16.19
#